data_AF-A0A8J7L8K6-F1
#
_entry.id   AF-A0A8J7L8K6-F1
#
_cell.length_a   1.000
_cell.length_b   1.000
_cell.length_c   1.000
_cell.angle_alpha   90.00
_cell.angle_beta   90.00
_cell.angle_gamma   90.00
#
_symmetry.space_group_name_H-M   'P 1'
#
loop_
_entity.id
_entity.type
_entity.pdbx_description
1 polymer ?
#
loop_
_entity_poly.entity_id
_entity_poly.type
_entity_poly.pdbx_seq_one_letter_code
_entity_poly.pdbx_strand_id
1 'polypeptide(L)' 'MKDIPKLKKILTYHVVSGKVPSADVVKLRSANTVEGTEVKIDASNGVKINDATVTTPDVAADNGVIHIIDTVLIPA' A
#
# COMPACT_ATOMS: atom_id res chain seq x y z
N MET A 1 -11.07 -9.39 16.61
CA MET A 1 -11.86 -8.90 15.46
C MET A 1 -12.87 -9.98 15.11
N LYS A 2 -14.18 -9.73 15.25
CA LYS A 2 -15.23 -10.74 15.02
C LYS A 2 -15.87 -10.67 13.63
N ASP A 3 -15.46 -9.69 12.81
CA ASP A 3 -15.98 -9.45 11.47
C ASP A 3 -14.93 -9.82 10.42
N ILE A 4 -15.07 -11.03 9.86
CA ILE A 4 -14.16 -11.59 8.84
C ILE A 4 -14.26 -10.82 7.51
N PRO A 5 -15.46 -10.50 6.98
CA PRO A 5 -15.59 -9.69 5.77
C PRO A 5 -14.86 -8.35 5.86
N LYS A 6 -15.00 -7.63 6.98
CA LYS A 6 -14.33 -6.34 7.16
C LYS A 6 -12.82 -6.48 7.22
N LEU A 7 -12.30 -7.49 7.93
CA LEU A 7 -10.87 -7.75 7.97
C LEU A 7 -10.32 -8.07 6.57
N LYS A 8 -11.04 -8.87 5.78
CA LYS A 8 -10.65 -9.19 4.40
C LYS A 8 -10.52 -7.91 3.57
N LYS A 9 -11.51 -7.02 3.62
CA LYS A 9 -11.50 -5.72 2.89
C LYS A 9 -10.26 -4.90 3.26
N ILE A 10 -9.97 -4.77 4.55
CA ILE A 10 -8.81 -4.02 5.04
C ILE A 10 -7.51 -4.63 4.51
N LEU A 11 -7.32 -5.95 4.63
CA LEU A 11 -6.09 -6.59 4.17
C LEU A 11 -5.91 -6.47 2.65
N THR A 12 -6.97 -6.63 1.86
CA THR A 12 -6.89 -6.48 0.40
C THR A 12 -6.62 -5.04 -0.04
N TYR A 13 -6.96 -4.05 0.79
CA TYR A 13 -6.67 -2.63 0.53
C TYR A 13 -5.19 -2.29 0.72
N HIS A 14 -4.41 -3.15 1.39
CA HIS A 14 -2.96 -2.98 1.53
C HIS A 14 -2.15 -3.63 0.40
N VAL A 15 -2.82 -4.29 -0.56
CA VAL A 15 -2.17 -5.05 -1.63
C VAL A 15 -2.44 -4.40 -2.97
N VAL A 16 -1.37 -4.17 -3.74
CA VAL A 16 -1.43 -3.76 -5.14
C VAL A 16 -0.92 -4.93 -5.99
N SER A 17 -1.61 -5.23 -7.08
CA SER A 17 -1.21 -6.31 -7.98
C SER A 17 0.06 -5.94 -8.75
N GLY A 18 1.04 -6.85 -8.75
CA GLY A 18 2.31 -6.70 -9.45
C GLY A 18 3.47 -6.29 -8.53
N LYS A 19 4.65 -6.13 -9.13
CA LYS A 19 5.88 -5.76 -8.42
C LYS A 19 6.16 -4.28 -8.65
N VAL A 20 5.98 -3.47 -7.61
CA VAL A 20 6.18 -2.01 -7.68
C VAL A 20 7.32 -1.61 -6.71
N PRO A 21 8.58 -1.57 -7.19
CA PRO A 21 9.69 -1.07 -6.39
C PRO A 21 9.58 0.44 -6.16
N SER A 22 10.27 0.99 -5.16
CA SER A 22 10.19 2.42 -4.83
C SER A 22 10.56 3.33 -5.99
N ALA A 23 11.49 2.90 -6.84
CA ALA A 23 11.86 3.61 -8.07
C ALA A 23 10.68 3.86 -9.02
N ASP A 24 9.64 3.02 -8.95
CA ASP A 24 8.39 3.21 -9.68
C ASP A 24 7.32 3.86 -8.82
N VAL A 25 7.25 3.56 -7.52
CA VAL A 25 6.31 4.21 -6.58
C VAL A 25 6.42 5.74 -6.65
N VAL A 26 7.64 6.29 -6.69
CA VAL A 26 7.84 7.76 -6.74
C VAL A 26 7.33 8.42 -8.03
N LYS A 27 7.06 7.65 -9.09
CA LYS A 27 6.50 8.15 -10.36
C LYS A 27 4.97 8.11 -10.37
N LEU A 28 4.36 7.40 -9.43
CA LEU A 28 2.93 7.21 -9.33
C LEU A 28 2.28 8.31 -8.49
N ARG A 29 1.01 8.60 -8.78
CA ARG A 29 0.14 9.49 -7.99
C ARG A 29 -0.96 8.72 -7.26
N SER A 30 -1.35 7.57 -7.80
CA SER A 30 -2.24 6.60 -7.17
C SER A 30 -1.93 5.19 -7.65
N ALA A 31 -2.49 4.20 -6.96
CA ALA A 31 -2.46 2.80 -7.37
C ALA A 31 -3.77 2.09 -7.01
N ASN A 32 -4.23 1.21 -7.89
CA ASN A 32 -5.40 0.35 -7.65
C ASN A 32 -5.04 -0.79 -6.70
N THR A 33 -5.79 -0.91 -5.61
CA THR A 33 -5.62 -2.03 -4.67
C THR A 33 -6.40 -3.26 -5.15
N VAL A 34 -6.06 -4.43 -4.62
CA VAL A 34 -6.79 -5.68 -4.87
C VAL A 34 -8.23 -5.62 -4.33
N GLU A 35 -8.49 -4.77 -3.35
CA GLU A 35 -9.84 -4.50 -2.86
C GLU A 35 -10.72 -3.81 -3.91
N GLY A 36 -10.11 -3.04 -4.83
CA GLY A 36 -10.79 -2.40 -5.95
C GLY A 36 -10.82 -0.86 -5.87
N THR A 37 -10.51 -0.28 -4.72
CA THR A 37 -10.36 1.18 -4.55
C THR A 37 -8.89 1.62 -4.65
N GLU A 38 -8.67 2.90 -4.98
CA GLU A 38 -7.32 3.44 -5.14
C GLU A 38 -6.72 3.90 -3.80
N VAL A 39 -5.39 3.85 -3.71
CA VAL A 39 -4.61 4.59 -2.71
C VAL A 39 -3.89 5.74 -3.37
N LYS A 40 -3.78 6.87 -2.67
CA LYS A 40 -3.00 8.03 -3.10
C LYS A 40 -1.54 7.85 -2.71
N ILE A 41 -0.64 8.23 -3.60
CA ILE A 41 0.81 8.17 -3.39
C ILE A 41 1.37 9.59 -3.40
N ASP A 42 2.08 9.95 -2.33
CA ASP A 42 2.84 11.20 -2.25
C ASP A 42 4.30 10.89 -1.96
N ALA A 43 5.20 11.31 -2.86
CA ALA A 43 6.64 11.11 -2.75
C ALA A 43 7.42 12.43 -2.54
N SER A 44 6.71 13.52 -2.23
CA SER A 44 7.31 14.87 -2.17
C SER A 44 8.22 15.08 -0.96
N ASN A 45 7.94 14.40 0.16
CA ASN A 45 8.73 14.46 1.38
C ASN A 45 8.76 13.09 2.07
N GLY A 46 9.42 12.13 1.41
CA GLY A 46 9.28 10.71 1.72
C GLY A 46 8.04 10.10 1.06
N VAL A 47 7.96 8.78 1.00
CA VAL A 47 6.84 8.07 0.40
C VAL A 47 5.73 7.90 1.42
N LYS A 48 4.55 8.40 1.07
CA LYS A 48 3.30 8.23 1.82
C LYS A 48 2.24 7.57 0.94
N ILE A 49 1.52 6.63 1.54
CA ILE A 49 0.36 5.96 0.95
C ILE A 49 -0.86 6.41 1.76
N ASN A 50 -1.72 7.23 1.16
CA ASN A 50 -2.69 8.05 1.88
C ASN A 50 -2.00 8.82 3.02
N ASP A 51 -2.40 8.57 4.28
CA ASP A 51 -1.82 9.19 5.47
C ASP A 51 -0.70 8.36 6.11
N ALA A 52 -0.44 7.15 5.61
CA ALA A 52 0.57 6.25 6.16
C ALA A 52 1.96 6.53 5.57
N THR A 53 2.97 6.62 6.42
CA THR A 53 4.36 6.85 5.98
C THR A 53 5.06 5.52 5.76
N VAL A 54 5.74 5.37 4.62
CA VAL A 54 6.61 4.23 4.38
C VAL A 54 7.88 4.39 5.21
N THR A 55 8.08 3.50 6.17
CA THR A 55 9.23 3.49 7.09
C THR A 55 10.38 2.63 6.56
N THR A 56 10.07 1.57 5.81
CA THR A 56 11.08 0.71 5.17
C THR A 56 10.57 0.27 3.81
N PRO A 57 11.07 0.89 2.73
CA PRO A 57 10.74 0.47 1.39
C PRO A 57 11.53 -0.77 0.93
N ASP A 58 11.09 -1.37 -0.18
CA ASP A 58 11.86 -2.33 -0.98
C ASP A 58 12.29 -3.61 -0.26
N VAL A 59 11.47 -4.10 0.67
CA VAL A 59 11.69 -5.43 1.26
C VAL A 59 11.33 -6.49 0.22
N ALA A 60 12.35 -7.17 -0.30
CA ALA A 60 12.18 -8.20 -1.32
C ALA A 60 11.42 -9.41 -0.76
N ALA A 61 10.41 -9.86 -1.51
CA ALA A 61 9.70 -11.11 -1.27
C ALA A 61 9.67 -11.93 -2.57
N ASP A 62 9.48 -13.24 -2.47
CA ASP A 62 9.51 -14.14 -3.62
C ASP A 62 8.47 -13.78 -4.69
N ASN A 63 7.34 -13.21 -4.26
CA ASN A 63 6.19 -12.88 -5.09
C ASN A 63 5.94 -11.37 -5.24
N GLY A 64 6.84 -10.50 -4.78
CA GLY A 64 6.58 -9.07 -4.82
C GLY A 64 7.62 -8.20 -4.10
N VAL A 65 7.16 -7.04 -3.65
CA VAL A 65 7.92 -6.10 -2.82
C VAL A 65 7.00 -5.66 -1.69
N ILE A 66 7.53 -5.62 -0.48
CA ILE A 66 6.85 -5.12 0.70
C ILE A 66 7.40 -3.73 1.03
N HIS A 67 6.48 -2.79 1.28
CA HIS A 67 6.78 -1.48 1.82
C HIS A 67 6.17 -1.40 3.21
N ILE A 68 7.01 -1.30 4.24
CA ILE A 68 6.56 -1.22 5.65
C ILE A 68 6.01 0.18 5.90
N ILE A 69 4.83 0.26 6.51
CA ILE A 69 4.14 1.52 6.85
C ILE A 69 3.89 1.65 8.35
N ASP A 70 3.76 2.88 8.84
CA ASP A 70 3.52 3.19 10.25
C ASP A 70 2.05 3.14 10.70
N THR A 71 1.12 3.15 9.74
CA THR A 71 -0.33 3.31 9.99
C THR A 71 -1.14 2.36 9.09
N VAL A 72 -2.21 1.77 9.64
CA VAL A 72 -3.12 0.91 8.87
C VAL A 72 -3.94 1.73 7.88
N LEU A 73 -3.99 1.29 6.62
CA LEU A 73 -4.85 1.85 5.59
C LEU A 73 -6.30 1.41 5.81
N ILE A 74 -7.19 2.39 5.91
CA ILE A 74 -8.63 2.14 6.06
C ILE A 74 -9.31 2.50 4.73
N PRO A 75 -9.97 1.54 4.04
CA PRO A 75 -10.75 1.84 2.85
C PRO A 75 -11.92 2.75 3.22
N ALA A 76 -12.24 3.70 2.33
CA ALA A 76 -13.41 4.57 2.45
C ALA A 76 -14.73 3.79 2.34
#